data_AF-A0A2A2ZBP7-F1
#
_entry.id   AF-A0A2A2ZBP7-F1
#
_cell.length_a   1.000
_cell.length_b   1.000
_cell.length_c   1.000
_cell.angle_alpha   90.00
_cell.angle_beta   90.00
_cell.angle_gamma   90.00
#
_symmetry.space_group_name_H-M   'P 1'
#
loop_
_entity.id
_entity.type
_entity.pdbx_description
1 polymer ?
#
loop_
_entity_poly.entity_id
_entity_poly.type
_entity_poly.pdbx_seq_one_letter_code
_entity_poly.pdbx_strand_id
1 'polypeptide(L)' 'MRRWYDGTRRKQINQAMRAASDAFDLAYNHSQTDDDLIKHTAAVSKALAEVRRHARANRQPT' A
#
# COMPACT_ATOMS: atom_id res chain seq x y z
N MET A 1 -11.67 26.47 -1.48
CA MET A 1 -10.81 25.29 -1.71
C MET A 1 -11.48 24.05 -1.14
N ARG A 2 -12.01 23.16 -1.99
CA ARG A 2 -12.64 21.89 -1.57
C ARG A 2 -11.53 21.01 -0.97
N ARG A 3 -11.55 20.83 0.36
CA ARG A 3 -10.51 20.09 1.10
C ARG A 3 -10.44 18.67 0.52
N TRP A 4 -9.33 18.34 -0.12
CA TRP A 4 -9.13 17.13 -0.94
C TRP A 4 -9.19 15.80 -0.17
N TYR A 5 -9.53 15.83 1.12
CA TYR A 5 -9.36 14.70 2.02
C TYR A 5 -10.44 14.64 3.11
N ASP A 6 -11.21 13.57 3.08
CA ASP A 6 -11.68 12.93 4.29
C ASP A 6 -10.45 12.39 5.05
N GLY A 7 -10.25 12.85 6.29
CA GLY A 7 -9.11 12.47 7.12
C GLY A 7 -9.00 10.95 7.33
N THR A 8 -10.11 10.22 7.24
CA THR A 8 -10.17 8.76 7.35
C THR A 8 -9.49 8.09 6.15
N ARG A 9 -9.79 8.55 4.93
CA ARG A 9 -9.22 7.98 3.69
C ARG A 9 -7.72 8.23 3.58
N ARG A 10 -7.25 9.41 4.01
CA ARG A 10 -5.81 9.70 4.07
C ARG A 10 -5.08 8.72 5.01
N LYS A 11 -5.66 8.42 6.17
CA LYS A 11 -5.08 7.45 7.12
C LYS A 11 -4.99 6.05 6.51
N GLN A 12 -6.04 5.59 5.82
CA GLN A 12 -6.05 4.30 5.13
C GLN A 12 -5.00 4.21 4.02
N ILE A 13 -4.87 5.24 3.20
CA ILE A 13 -3.82 5.33 2.15
C ILE A 13 -2.43 5.26 2.80
N ASN A 14 -2.17 6.07 3.83
CA ASN A 14 -0.88 6.08 4.51
C ASN A 14 -0.54 4.73 5.15
N GLN A 15 -1.53 4.05 5.73
CA GLN A 15 -1.35 2.72 6.31
C GLN A 15 -0.97 1.69 5.24
N ALA A 16 -1.69 1.67 4.11
CA ALA A 16 -1.39 0.77 3.00
C ALA A 16 -0.02 1.07 2.36
N MET A 17 0.37 2.34 2.28
CA MET A 17 1.71 2.75 1.83
C MET A 17 2.82 2.26 2.76
N ARG A 18 2.63 2.34 4.08
CA ARG A 18 3.60 1.78 5.05
C ARG A 18 3.73 0.27 4.88
N ALA A 19 2.61 -0.45 4.79
CA ALA A 19 2.63 -1.89 4.56
C ALA A 19 3.35 -2.28 3.27
N ALA A 20 3.21 -1.49 2.20
CA ALA A 20 3.95 -1.70 0.96
C ALA A 20 5.47 -1.46 1.14
N SER A 21 5.85 -0.43 1.90
CA SER A 21 7.26 -0.14 2.22
C SER A 21 7.89 -1.25 3.05
N ASP A 22 7.20 -1.72 4.10
CA ASP A 22 7.71 -2.78 4.97
C ASP A 22 7.85 -4.11 4.21
N ALA A 23 6.87 -4.45 3.36
CA ALA A 23 6.96 -5.62 2.51
C ALA A 23 8.07 -5.52 1.46
N PHE A 24 8.35 -4.32 0.96
CA PHE A 24 9.44 -4.08 0.03
C PHE A 24 10.79 -4.22 0.70
N ASP A 25 10.95 -3.70 1.91
CA ASP A 25 12.15 -3.88 2.73
C ASP A 25 12.42 -5.36 2.98
N LEU A 26 11.39 -6.13 3.34
CA LEU A 26 11.51 -7.58 3.47
C LEU A 26 11.93 -8.25 2.16
N ALA A 27 11.31 -7.87 1.04
CA ALA A 27 11.64 -8.43 -0.27
C ALA A 27 13.11 -8.13 -0.65
N TYR A 28 13.56 -6.89 -0.46
CA TYR A 28 14.84 -6.39 -0.96
C TYR A 28 16.01 -6.72 -0.05
N ASN A 29 15.84 -6.64 1.27
CA ASN A 29 16.92 -6.76 2.24
C ASN A 29 16.90 -8.06 3.04
N HIS A 30 15.75 -8.75 3.12
CA HIS A 30 15.56 -9.87 4.06
C HIS A 30 15.11 -11.19 3.42
N SER A 31 14.95 -11.26 2.10
CA SER A 31 14.65 -12.53 1.41
C SER A 31 15.92 -13.38 1.32
N GLN A 32 15.91 -14.56 1.95
CA GLN A 32 17.03 -15.51 1.88
C GLN A 32 16.82 -16.58 0.81
N THR A 33 15.58 -16.72 0.32
CA THR A 33 15.17 -17.72 -0.67
C THR A 33 14.28 -17.09 -1.74
N ASP A 34 14.14 -17.80 -2.88
CA ASP A 34 13.19 -17.43 -3.93
C ASP A 34 11.74 -17.41 -3.41
N ASP A 35 11.39 -18.35 -2.52
CA ASP A 35 10.07 -18.41 -1.91
C ASP A 35 9.78 -17.18 -1.03
N ASP A 36 10.77 -16.72 -0.26
CA ASP A 36 10.65 -15.47 0.52
C ASP A 36 10.48 -14.27 -0.41
N LEU A 37 11.26 -14.20 -1.49
CA LEU A 37 11.18 -13.11 -2.47
C LEU A 37 9.79 -13.07 -3.13
N ILE A 38 9.27 -14.22 -3.57
CA ILE A 38 7.92 -14.33 -4.15
C ILE A 38 6.87 -13.91 -3.14
N LYS A 39 6.97 -14.40 -1.90
CA LYS A 39 6.03 -14.08 -0.82
C LYS A 39 5.99 -12.58 -0.51
N HIS A 40 7.16 -11.95 -0.34
CA HIS A 40 7.25 -10.54 0.02
C HIS A 40 6.85 -9.63 -1.15
N THR A 41 7.23 -9.96 -2.39
CA THR A 41 6.81 -9.19 -3.58
C THR A 41 5.29 -9.29 -3.84
N ALA A 42 4.67 -10.45 -3.54
CA ALA A 42 3.22 -10.59 -3.55
C ALA A 42 2.55 -9.70 -2.49
N ALA A 43 3.14 -9.60 -1.29
CA ALA A 43 2.66 -8.71 -0.25
C ALA A 43 2.76 -7.22 -0.64
N VAL A 44 3.85 -6.79 -1.28
CA VAL A 44 3.99 -5.44 -1.86
C VAL A 44 2.87 -5.18 -2.86
N SER A 45 2.65 -6.10 -3.79
CA SER A 45 1.64 -5.98 -4.84
C SER A 45 0.23 -5.82 -4.26
N LYS A 46 -0.09 -6.60 -3.22
CA LYS A 46 -1.34 -6.50 -2.48
C LYS A 46 -1.50 -5.14 -1.79
N ALA A 47 -0.47 -4.67 -1.07
CA ALA A 47 -0.53 -3.39 -0.38
C ALA A 47 -0.69 -2.20 -1.35
N LEU A 48 0.00 -2.22 -2.49
CA LEU A 48 -0.17 -1.21 -3.54
C LEU A 48 -1.56 -1.25 -4.19
N ALA A 49 -2.17 -2.43 -4.32
CA ALA A 49 -3.56 -2.54 -4.78
C ALA A 49 -4.54 -1.85 -3.80
N GLU A 50 -4.32 -1.99 -2.49
CA GLU A 50 -5.09 -1.29 -1.45
C GLU A 50 -4.92 0.23 -1.52
N VAL A 51 -3.69 0.72 -1.72
CA VAL A 51 -3.44 2.16 -1.96
C VAL A 51 -4.26 2.67 -3.14
N ARG A 52 -4.24 1.96 -4.27
CA ARG A 52 -5.01 2.33 -5.47
C ARG A 52 -6.52 2.31 -5.20
N ARG A 53 -7.02 1.33 -4.44
CA ARG A 53 -8.43 1.22 -4.05
C ARG A 53 -8.87 2.44 -3.24
N HIS A 54 -8.13 2.79 -2.18
CA HIS A 54 -8.46 3.94 -1.34
C HIS A 54 -8.30 5.26 -2.09
N ALA A 55 -7.29 5.41 -2.95
CA ALA A 55 -7.11 6.60 -3.78
C ALA A 55 -8.25 6.79 -4.78
N ARG A 56 -8.72 5.72 -5.43
CA ARG A 56 -9.88 5.76 -6.35
C ARG A 56 -11.16 6.12 -5.60
N ALA A 57 -11.41 5.49 -4.46
CA ALA A 57 -12.54 5.82 -3.61
C ALA A 57 -12.50 7.30 -3.18
N ASN A 58 -11.31 7.86 -2.92
CA ASN A 58 -11.14 9.28 -2.60
C ASN A 58 -11.39 10.21 -3.80
N ARG A 59 -11.12 9.76 -5.03
CA ARG A 59 -11.30 10.55 -6.25
C ARG A 59 -12.76 10.67 -6.68
N GLN A 60 -13.62 9.70 -6.36
CA GLN A 60 -15.05 9.81 -6.61
C GLN A 60 -15.70 10.55 -5.44
N PRO A 61 -16.10 11.83 -5.62
CA PRO A 61 -16.98 12.46 -4.65
C PRO A 61 -18.34 11.78 -4.80
N THR A 62 -18.86 11.27 -3.69
CA THR A 62 -20.31 11.06 -3.58
C THR A 62 -20.99 12.42 -3.54
#